data_AF-A0A7C4YNF9-F1
#
_entry.id   AF-A0A7C4YNF9-F1
#
_cell.length_a   1.000
_cell.length_b   1.000
_cell.length_c   1.000
_cell.angle_alpha   90.00
_cell.angle_beta   90.00
_cell.angle_gamma   90.00
#
_symmetry.space_group_name_H-M   'P 1'
#
loop_
_entity.id
_entity.type
_entity.pdbx_description
1 polymer ?
#
loop_
_entity_poly.entity_id
_entity_poly.type
_entity_poly.pdbx_seq_one_letter_code
_entity_poly.pdbx_strand_id
1 'polypeptide(L)'
;MKKYCIMWGLIDRNRIIYELQVTEGKIREIDFRIMELKRYKASILGKFFFTDFDRMEIARIDSRIAELEYMKEELKRRVNHLRLLLSRY
;
A
#
# COMPACT_ATOMS: atom_id res chain seq x y z
N MET A 1 -9.19 12.58 46.07
CA MET A 1 -7.94 12.39 45.29
C MET A 1 -8.07 11.05 44.56
N LYS A 2 -7.90 10.85 43.26
CA LYS A 2 -7.51 11.67 42.10
C LYS A 2 -8.56 11.42 41.00
N LYS A 3 -8.93 12.45 40.24
CA LYS A 3 -9.79 12.34 39.05
C LYS A 3 -9.02 11.63 37.93
N TYR A 4 -9.54 10.52 37.43
CA TYR A 4 -9.10 9.93 36.17
C TYR A 4 -9.60 10.83 35.03
N CYS A 5 -8.79 11.81 34.63
CA CYS A 5 -8.99 12.52 33.39
C CYS A 5 -8.56 11.57 32.27
N ILE A 6 -9.53 10.96 31.59
CA ILE A 6 -9.31 10.22 30.35
C ILE A 6 -8.88 11.24 29.32
N MET A 7 -7.57 11.52 29.26
CA MET A 7 -6.96 12.35 28.23
C MET A 7 -7.08 11.62 26.89
N TRP A 8 -8.13 11.93 26.15
CA TRP A 8 -8.19 11.82 24.69
C TRP A 8 -7.21 12.81 24.01
N GLY A 9 -6.13 13.19 24.68
CA GLY A 9 -5.21 14.25 24.28
C GLY A 9 -3.97 13.67 23.62
N LEU A 10 -3.78 14.03 22.34
CA LEU A 10 -2.57 13.86 21.54
C LEU A 10 -2.27 12.41 21.15
N ILE A 11 -2.37 12.11 19.85
CA ILE A 11 -1.71 10.92 19.30
C ILE A 11 -0.22 11.05 19.65
N ASP A 12 0.28 10.21 20.56
CA ASP A 12 1.68 10.22 20.99
C ASP A 12 2.62 10.21 19.76
N ARG A 13 3.66 11.04 19.77
CA ARG A 13 4.69 11.11 18.72
C ARG A 13 5.21 9.71 18.37
N ASN A 14 5.42 8.86 19.38
CA ASN A 14 5.86 7.48 19.16
C ASN A 14 4.83 6.64 18.39
N ARG A 15 3.54 6.85 18.65
CA ARG A 15 2.45 6.20 17.91
C ARG A 15 2.41 6.65 16.45
N ILE A 16 2.64 7.94 16.17
CA ILE A 16 2.70 8.44 14.79
C ILE A 16 3.90 7.83 14.05
N ILE A 17 5.07 7.75 14.69
CA ILE A 17 6.26 7.11 14.14
C ILE A 17 5.98 5.63 13.84
N TYR A 18 5.37 4.90 14.79
CA TYR A 18 5.01 3.50 14.61
C TYR A 18 4.04 3.31 13.42
N GLU A 19 2.96 4.10 13.37
CA GLU A 19 2.00 4.02 12.27
C GLU A 19 2.64 4.35 10.92
N LEU A 20 3.58 5.30 10.89
CA LEU A 20 4.33 5.65 9.69
C LEU A 20 5.20 4.48 9.21
N GLN A 21 5.95 3.84 10.10
CA GLN A 21 6.75 2.66 9.78
C GLN A 21 5.90 1.50 9.25
N VAL A 22 4.77 1.22 9.90
CA VAL A 22 3.83 0.17 9.45
C VAL A 22 3.25 0.50 8.08
N THR A 23 2.85 1.75 7.86
CA THR A 23 2.26 2.19 6.58
C THR A 23 3.28 2.11 5.45
N GLU A 24 4.52 2.56 5.68
CA GLU A 24 5.62 2.44 4.71
C GLU A 24 6.01 0.97 4.46
N GLY A 25 5.90 0.10 5.47
CA GLY A 25 6.03 -1.35 5.31
C GLY A 25 5.00 -1.92 4.32
N LYS A 26 3.72 -1.57 4.49
CA LYS A 26 2.64 -2.00 3.60
C LYS A 26 2.82 -1.50 2.16
N ILE A 27 3.30 -0.28 1.98
CA ILE A 27 3.61 0.26 0.65
C ILE A 27 4.66 -0.61 -0.06
N ARG A 28 5.75 -0.96 0.64
CA ARG A 28 6.80 -1.83 0.09
C ARG A 28 6.29 -3.22 -0.28
N GLU A 29 5.42 -3.79 0.55
CA GLU A 29 4.79 -5.09 0.25
C GLU A 29 3.92 -5.03 -1.00
N ILE A 30 3.14 -3.94 -1.16
CA ILE A 30 2.34 -3.72 -2.37
C ILE A 30 3.24 -3.56 -3.60
N ASP A 31 4.31 -2.79 -3.51
CA ASP A 31 5.27 -2.62 -4.61
C ASP A 31 5.87 -3.96 -5.05
N PHE A 32 6.24 -4.82 -4.08
CA PHE A 32 6.72 -6.17 -4.36
C PHE A 32 5.67 -7.02 -5.10
N ARG A 33 4.42 -7.02 -4.63
CA ARG A 33 3.32 -7.78 -5.28
C ARG A 33 3.03 -7.27 -6.71
N ILE A 34 3.04 -5.96 -6.93
CA ILE A 34 2.90 -5.38 -8.28
C ILE A 34 4.04 -5.84 -9.18
N MET A 35 5.27 -5.87 -8.68
CA MET A 35 6.42 -6.36 -9.44
C MET A 35 6.25 -7.83 -9.85
N GLU A 36 5.81 -8.69 -8.93
CA GLU A 36 5.55 -10.11 -9.23
C GLU A 36 4.47 -10.29 -10.29
N LEU A 37 3.37 -9.55 -10.20
CA LEU A 37 2.30 -9.55 -11.20
C LEU A 37 2.80 -9.09 -12.57
N LYS A 38 3.62 -8.04 -12.62
CA LYS A 38 4.23 -7.57 -13.87
C LYS A 38 5.16 -8.62 -14.48
N ARG A 39 5.93 -9.34 -13.66
CA ARG A 39 6.76 -10.47 -14.13
C ARG A 39 5.92 -11.62 -14.66
N TYR A 40 4.85 -11.99 -13.95
CA TYR A 40 3.95 -13.05 -14.40
C TYR A 40 3.28 -12.69 -15.73
N LYS A 41 2.77 -11.46 -15.87
CA LYS A 41 2.25 -10.93 -17.13
C LYS A 41 3.28 -10.99 -18.26
N ALA A 42 4.53 -10.58 -18.00
CA ALA A 42 5.60 -10.67 -18.99
C ALA A 42 5.87 -12.13 -19.42
N SER A 43 5.80 -13.08 -18.50
CA SER A 43 5.94 -14.51 -18.82
C SER A 43 4.80 -15.02 -19.71
N ILE A 44 3.57 -14.53 -19.54
CA ILE A 44 2.45 -14.87 -20.43
C ILE A 44 2.69 -14.25 -21.82
N LEU A 45 3.10 -12.98 -21.86
CA LEU A 45 3.40 -12.26 -23.10
C LEU A 45 4.53 -12.89 -23.93
N GLY A 46 5.48 -13.57 -23.28
CA GLY A 46 6.59 -14.26 -23.93
C GLY A 46 6.26 -15.61 -24.57
N LYS A 47 5.01 -16.10 -24.48
CA LYS A 47 4.61 -17.38 -25.09
C LYS A 47 4.57 -17.26 -26.62
N PHE A 48 5.07 -18.30 -27.32
CA PHE A 48 5.02 -18.38 -28.79
C PHE A 48 3.60 -18.52 -29.36
N PHE A 49 2.69 -19.12 -28.59
CA PHE A 49 1.28 -19.27 -28.96
C PHE A 49 0.42 -18.55 -27.93
N PHE A 50 -0.43 -17.65 -28.41
CA PHE A 50 -1.29 -16.81 -27.59
C PHE A 50 -2.74 -17.28 -27.67
N THR A 51 -3.33 -17.61 -26.52
CA THR A 51 -4.73 -18.04 -26.44
C THR A 51 -5.63 -16.91 -25.96
N ASP A 52 -6.93 -17.02 -26.18
CA ASP A 52 -7.90 -16.09 -25.57
C ASP A 52 -7.90 -16.20 -24.04
N PHE A 53 -7.56 -17.37 -23.48
CA PHE A 53 -7.33 -17.53 -22.05
C PHE A 53 -6.16 -16.65 -21.56
N ASP A 54 -5.05 -16.59 -22.29
CA ASP A 54 -3.91 -15.74 -21.94
C ASP A 54 -4.28 -14.25 -21.94
N ARG A 55 -5.14 -13.82 -22.89
CA ARG A 55 -5.66 -12.44 -22.93
C ARG A 55 -6.52 -12.14 -21.71
N MET A 56 -7.42 -13.05 -21.35
CA MET A 56 -8.25 -12.91 -20.15
C MET A 56 -7.40 -12.84 -18.88
N GLU A 57 -6.37 -13.68 -18.78
CA GLU A 57 -5.47 -13.71 -17.62
C GLU A 57 -4.65 -12.41 -17.51
N ILE A 58 -4.18 -11.86 -18.62
CA ILE A 58 -3.53 -10.54 -18.64
C ILE A 58 -4.47 -9.44 -18.16
N ALA A 59 -5.73 -9.43 -18.63
CA ALA A 59 -6.71 -8.44 -18.21
C ALA A 59 -6.99 -8.53 -16.69
N ARG A 60 -7.05 -9.75 -16.13
CA ARG A 60 -7.15 -9.96 -14.68
C ARG A 60 -5.93 -9.43 -13.92
N ILE A 61 -4.73 -9.71 -14.42
CA ILE A 61 -3.50 -9.20 -13.83
C ILE A 61 -3.48 -7.67 -13.84
N ASP A 62 -3.86 -7.05 -14.96
CA ASP A 62 -3.92 -5.59 -15.09
C ASP A 62 -4.93 -4.97 -14.12
N SER A 63 -6.13 -5.56 -13.99
CA SER A 63 -7.12 -5.15 -12.98
C SER A 63 -6.54 -5.22 -11.58
N ARG A 64 -5.84 -6.32 -11.25
CA ARG A 64 -5.25 -6.52 -9.93
C ARG A 64 -4.12 -5.54 -9.64
N ILE A 65 -3.30 -5.21 -10.64
CA ILE A 65 -2.26 -4.18 -10.52
C ILE A 65 -2.91 -2.83 -10.25
N ALA A 66 -3.97 -2.46 -10.97
CA ALA A 66 -4.67 -1.20 -10.77
C ALA A 66 -5.26 -1.07 -9.35
N GLU A 67 -5.88 -2.13 -8.82
CA GLU A 67 -6.35 -2.18 -7.43
C GLU A 67 -5.22 -1.96 -6.41
N LEU A 68 -4.08 -2.63 -6.63
CA LEU A 68 -2.90 -2.49 -5.77
C LEU A 68 -2.32 -1.07 -5.84
N GLU A 69 -2.26 -0.47 -7.03
CA GLU A 69 -1.81 0.90 -7.22
C GLU A 69 -2.73 1.91 -6.52
N TYR A 70 -4.05 1.69 -6.59
CA TYR A 70 -5.02 2.51 -5.86
C TYR A 70 -4.79 2.44 -4.34
N MET A 71 -4.71 1.24 -3.77
CA MET A 71 -4.43 1.06 -2.33
C MET A 71 -3.09 1.68 -1.93
N LYS A 72 -2.06 1.57 -2.78
CA LYS A 72 -0.77 2.20 -2.54
C LYS A 72 -0.89 3.71 -2.42
N GLU A 73 -1.70 4.33 -3.28
CA GLU A 73 -1.89 5.77 -3.30
C GLU A 73 -2.64 6.27 -2.05
N GLU A 74 -3.60 5.49 -1.54
CA GLU A 74 -4.24 5.78 -0.25
C GLU A 74 -3.24 5.71 0.91
N LEU A 75 -2.38 4.69 0.93
CA LEU A 75 -1.34 4.57 1.96
C LEU A 75 -0.33 5.72 1.89
N LYS A 76 0.06 6.17 0.69
CA LYS A 76 0.92 7.34 0.53
C LYS A 76 0.27 8.62 1.06
N ARG A 77 -1.03 8.82 0.80
CA ARG A 77 -1.80 9.93 1.39
C ARG A 77 -1.77 9.87 2.92
N ARG A 78 -1.91 8.67 3.50
CA ARG A 78 -1.77 8.46 4.95
C ARG A 78 -0.36 8.77 5.45
N VAL A 79 0.70 8.33 4.76
CA VAL A 79 2.09 8.66 5.11
C VAL A 79 2.29 10.17 5.12
N ASN A 80 1.83 10.87 4.10
CA ASN A 80 1.94 12.34 4.02
C ASN A 80 1.21 13.02 5.18
N HIS A 81 0.02 12.54 5.54
CA HIS A 81 -0.71 13.03 6.70
C HIS A 81 0.06 12.80 8.02
N LEU A 82 0.59 11.59 8.23
CA LEU A 82 1.37 11.26 9.43
C LEU A 82 2.66 12.11 9.52
N ARG A 83 3.34 12.34 8.39
CA ARG A 83 4.51 13.24 8.33
C ARG A 83 4.15 14.68 8.67
N LEU A 84 3.02 15.18 8.17
CA LEU A 84 2.50 16.50 8.50
C LEU A 84 2.21 16.62 10.01
N LEU A 85 1.59 15.60 10.61
CA LEU A 85 1.37 15.58 12.05
C LEU A 85 2.69 15.64 12.82
N LEU A 86 3.69 14.83 12.44
CA LEU A 86 5.03 14.86 13.07
C LEU A 86 5.74 16.20 12.96
N SER A 87 5.60 16.92 11.84
CA SER A 87 6.23 18.25 11.68
C SER A 87 5.61 19.34 12.57
N ARG A 88 4.45 19.09 13.15
CA ARG A 88 3.72 20.03 14.03
C ARG A 88 3.93 19.74 15.52
N TYR A 89 4.61 18.64 15.85
CA TYR A 89 5.07 18.30 17.20
C TYR A 89 6.45 18.90 17.44
#